data_AF-V9IH61-F1
#
_entry.id   AF-V9IH61-F1
#
_cell.length_a   1.000
_cell.length_b   1.000
_cell.length_c   1.000
_cell.angle_alpha   90.00
_cell.angle_beta   90.00
_cell.angle_gamma   90.00
#
_symmetry.space_group_name_H-M   'P 1'
#
loop_
_entity.id
_entity.type
_entity.pdbx_description
1 polymer ?
#
loop_
_entity_poly.entity_id
_entity_poly.type
_entity_poly.pdbx_seq_one_letter_code
_entity_poly.pdbx_strand_id
1 'polypeptide(L)'
;MRLPDPFTPNLKVDMLQEIAHAPRVLTNFASMIQPLSFKKELDSYLKARAPVTFLSELRSNLQVSQEAGVRYNIQLMNALVLYVGTQAIAFIRSKGHTPNMSTIAHSAHMDIFQNLAVDLDTEGRYLFVNAIANQLRYPNSHTHYFSCTLLYLFAEANTEAIQEQITRVLLERLIVNRPHPWGLLITFVELIKNPTYKFWTHEFVHCAPEIEKLFESIARSCMVQKQVQPTPEPEIPE
;
A
#
# COMPACT_ATOMS: atom_id res chain seq x y z
N MET A 1 -1.96 -0.71 22.45
CA MET A 1 -0.91 -0.17 21.55
C MET A 1 -1.13 1.33 21.44
N ARG A 2 -0.12 2.15 21.71
CA ARG A 2 -0.21 3.60 21.52
C ARG A 2 0.24 3.90 20.10
N LEU A 3 -0.65 4.44 19.27
CA LEU A 3 -0.32 4.76 17.89
C LEU A 3 0.43 6.09 17.86
N PRO A 4 1.62 6.17 17.24
CA PRO A 4 2.26 7.46 17.01
C PRO A 4 1.36 8.30 16.11
N ASP A 5 1.25 9.59 16.38
CA ASP A 5 0.46 10.49 15.54
C ASP A 5 1.08 10.55 14.13
N PRO A 6 0.35 10.12 13.06
CA PRO A 6 0.83 10.19 11.68
C PRO A 6 1.32 11.56 11.23
N PHE A 7 0.89 12.61 11.92
CA PHE A 7 1.16 14.00 11.57
C PHE A 7 2.35 14.58 12.34
N THR A 8 3.00 13.78 13.20
CA THR A 8 4.23 14.19 13.89
C THR A 8 5.29 14.58 12.86
N PRO A 9 5.81 15.84 12.88
CA PRO A 9 6.86 16.25 11.96
C PRO A 9 8.08 15.33 12.07
N ASN A 10 8.63 14.93 10.92
CA ASN A 10 9.80 14.05 10.82
C ASN A 10 9.62 12.69 11.53
N LEU A 11 8.40 12.14 11.57
CA LEU A 11 8.15 10.79 12.08
C LEU A 11 8.98 9.77 11.29
N LYS A 12 9.94 9.14 11.99
CA LYS A 12 10.76 8.06 11.44
C LYS A 12 10.05 6.73 11.63
N VAL A 13 9.18 6.38 10.67
CA VAL A 13 8.38 5.15 10.70
C VAL A 13 9.26 3.91 10.77
N ASP A 14 10.43 3.94 10.11
CA ASP A 14 11.46 2.91 10.11
C ASP A 14 12.08 2.63 11.49
N MET A 15 11.94 3.57 12.44
CA MET A 15 12.46 3.42 13.81
C MET A 15 11.43 2.84 14.80
N LEU A 16 10.17 2.64 14.37
CA LEU A 16 9.13 2.08 15.23
C LEU A 16 9.39 0.59 15.44
N GLN A 17 9.48 0.14 16.69
CA GLN A 17 9.71 -1.28 17.01
C GLN A 17 8.57 -2.17 16.49
N GLU A 18 7.35 -1.64 16.45
CA GLU A 18 6.16 -2.39 16.08
C GLU A 18 6.17 -2.84 14.61
N ILE A 19 6.89 -2.13 13.72
CA ILE A 19 7.01 -2.54 12.31
C ILE A 19 7.82 -3.83 12.16
N ALA A 20 8.56 -4.25 13.19
CA ALA A 20 9.24 -5.54 13.20
C ALA A 20 8.29 -6.72 13.46
N HIS A 21 7.09 -6.48 14.00
CA HIS A 21 6.16 -7.54 14.37
C HIS A 21 5.08 -7.75 13.31
N ALA A 22 4.85 -9.01 12.94
CA ALA A 22 3.78 -9.37 12.03
C ALA A 22 2.42 -9.31 12.73
N PRO A 23 1.37 -8.82 12.06
CA PRO A 23 0.02 -8.86 12.59
C PRO A 23 -0.49 -10.30 12.61
N ARG A 24 -1.36 -10.63 13.58
CA ARG A 24 -2.04 -11.93 13.59
C ARG A 24 -3.07 -12.00 12.46
N VAL A 25 -2.97 -13.04 11.61
CA VAL A 25 -3.95 -13.35 10.55
C VAL A 25 -4.52 -14.74 10.83
N LEU A 26 -5.83 -14.81 11.08
CA LEU A 26 -6.51 -16.07 11.47
C LEU A 26 -7.08 -16.83 10.28
N THR A 27 -7.17 -16.19 9.12
CA THR A 27 -7.65 -16.81 7.88
C THR A 27 -6.49 -17.49 7.17
N ASN A 28 -6.68 -18.74 6.72
CA ASN A 28 -5.69 -19.43 5.88
C ASN A 28 -5.76 -18.89 4.44
N PHE A 29 -5.24 -17.68 4.22
CA PHE A 29 -5.21 -17.07 2.88
C PHE A 29 -4.39 -17.90 1.88
N ALA A 30 -3.38 -18.65 2.34
CA ALA A 30 -2.58 -19.51 1.46
C ALA A 30 -3.41 -20.63 0.83
N SER A 31 -4.42 -21.18 1.53
CA SER A 31 -5.33 -22.18 0.95
C SER A 31 -6.32 -21.60 -0.06
N MET A 32 -6.54 -20.28 -0.03
CA MET A 32 -7.40 -19.57 -0.99
C MET A 32 -6.72 -19.38 -2.35
N ILE A 33 -5.41 -19.63 -2.45
CA ILE A 33 -4.67 -19.62 -3.72
C ILE A 33 -4.97 -20.94 -4.43
N GLN A 34 -6.01 -20.91 -5.24
CA GLN A 34 -6.44 -22.00 -6.09
C GLN A 34 -6.37 -21.59 -7.56
N PRO A 35 -6.10 -22.54 -8.48
CA PRO A 35 -5.84 -23.97 -8.21
C PRO A 35 -4.48 -24.23 -7.54
N LEU A 36 -4.30 -25.41 -6.94
CA LEU A 36 -3.04 -25.79 -6.28
C LEU A 36 -1.83 -25.79 -7.25
N SER A 37 -2.06 -26.04 -8.55
CA SER A 37 -1.03 -25.90 -9.59
C SER A 37 -0.48 -24.47 -9.65
N PHE A 38 -1.38 -23.49 -9.70
CA PHE A 38 -1.02 -22.07 -9.70
C PHE A 38 -0.23 -21.69 -8.45
N LYS A 39 -0.62 -22.21 -7.27
CA LYS A 39 0.16 -21.98 -6.04
C LYS A 39 1.59 -22.55 -6.14
N LYS A 40 1.76 -23.74 -6.70
CA LYS A 40 3.09 -24.36 -6.88
C LYS A 40 3.96 -23.57 -7.86
N GLU A 41 3.37 -23.07 -8.94
CA GLU A 41 4.04 -22.21 -9.92
C GLU A 41 4.47 -20.89 -9.29
N LEU A 42 3.59 -20.26 -8.50
CA LEU A 42 3.89 -19.06 -7.71
C LEU A 42 5.07 -19.31 -6.77
N ASP A 43 5.04 -20.38 -5.97
CA ASP A 43 6.13 -20.71 -5.05
C ASP A 43 7.45 -20.98 -5.80
N SER A 44 7.38 -21.64 -6.96
CA SER A 44 8.53 -21.89 -7.83
C SER A 44 9.12 -20.58 -8.35
N TYR A 45 8.27 -19.66 -8.82
CA TYR A 45 8.70 -18.36 -9.31
C TYR A 45 9.31 -17.50 -8.19
N LEU A 46 8.69 -17.47 -7.00
CA LEU A 46 9.23 -16.72 -5.86
C LEU A 46 10.63 -17.21 -5.44
N LYS A 47 10.91 -18.51 -5.58
CA LYS A 47 12.20 -19.13 -5.21
C LYS A 47 13.25 -19.01 -6.31
N ALA A 48 12.88 -19.27 -7.56
CA ALA A 48 13.82 -19.38 -8.68
C ALA A 48 13.87 -18.12 -9.56
N ARG A 49 12.91 -17.19 -9.39
CA ARG A 49 12.69 -16.03 -10.27
C ARG A 49 12.55 -16.45 -11.75
N ALA A 50 11.99 -17.63 -11.98
CA ALA A 50 11.85 -18.26 -13.29
C ALA A 50 10.68 -19.27 -13.27
N PRO A 51 10.03 -19.51 -14.44
CA PRO A 51 10.23 -18.82 -15.72
C PRO A 51 9.54 -17.45 -15.74
N VAL A 52 10.03 -16.53 -16.59
CA VAL A 52 9.41 -15.20 -16.75
C VAL A 52 7.97 -15.30 -17.31
N THR A 53 7.66 -16.37 -18.03
CA THR A 53 6.31 -16.63 -18.58
C THR A 53 5.23 -16.73 -17.51
N PHE A 54 5.60 -17.07 -16.28
CA PHE A 54 4.67 -17.05 -15.14
C PHE A 54 4.02 -15.65 -14.97
N LEU A 55 4.78 -14.58 -15.18
CA LEU A 55 4.26 -13.21 -15.07
C LEU A 55 3.23 -12.92 -16.15
N SER A 56 3.47 -13.33 -17.41
CA SER A 56 2.52 -13.13 -18.51
C SER A 56 1.23 -13.95 -18.34
N GLU A 57 1.30 -15.08 -17.63
CA GLU A 57 0.14 -15.93 -17.36
C GLU A 57 -0.64 -15.47 -16.12
N LEU A 58 -0.05 -14.60 -15.30
CA LEU A 58 -0.60 -14.21 -14.01
C LEU A 58 -1.96 -13.51 -14.14
N ARG A 59 -2.10 -12.60 -15.11
CA ARG A 59 -3.37 -11.93 -15.40
C ARG A 59 -4.45 -12.94 -15.76
N SER A 60 -4.14 -13.88 -16.66
CA SER A 60 -5.07 -14.92 -17.10
C SER A 60 -5.52 -15.82 -15.95
N ASN A 61 -4.64 -16.13 -15.00
CA ASN A 61 -4.98 -16.90 -13.80
C ASN A 61 -5.92 -16.15 -12.84
N LEU A 62 -5.88 -14.81 -12.84
CA LEU A 62 -6.72 -13.96 -11.98
C LEU A 62 -8.08 -13.64 -12.61
N GLN A 63 -8.19 -13.73 -13.93
CA GLN A 63 -9.39 -13.39 -14.69
C GLN A 63 -10.36 -14.58 -14.75
N VAL A 64 -11.63 -14.34 -14.43
CA VAL A 64 -12.70 -15.37 -14.39
C VAL A 64 -13.85 -15.10 -15.36
N SER A 65 -13.98 -13.86 -15.83
CA SER A 65 -15.02 -13.45 -16.79
C SER A 65 -14.47 -12.40 -17.76
N GLN A 66 -15.21 -12.10 -18.83
CA GLN A 66 -14.98 -10.93 -19.68
C GLN A 66 -15.93 -9.76 -19.33
N GLU A 67 -16.97 -10.04 -18.54
CA GLU A 67 -17.97 -9.07 -18.12
C GLU A 67 -17.39 -8.03 -17.15
N ALA A 68 -17.69 -6.76 -17.38
CA ALA A 68 -17.21 -5.66 -16.56
C ALA A 68 -17.79 -5.73 -15.13
N GLY A 69 -16.95 -5.50 -14.13
CA GLY A 69 -17.33 -5.52 -12.71
C GLY A 69 -17.27 -6.90 -12.04
N VAL A 70 -17.16 -7.98 -12.82
CA VAL A 70 -16.96 -9.35 -12.34
C VAL A 70 -15.82 -10.06 -13.08
N ARG A 71 -14.90 -9.28 -13.67
CA ARG A 71 -13.83 -9.79 -14.55
C ARG A 71 -12.82 -10.64 -13.79
N TYR A 72 -12.52 -10.27 -12.53
CA TYR A 72 -11.45 -10.87 -11.74
C TYR A 72 -11.92 -11.58 -10.47
N ASN A 73 -11.20 -12.62 -10.08
CA ASN A 73 -11.39 -13.28 -8.80
C ASN A 73 -10.78 -12.42 -7.67
N ILE A 74 -11.64 -11.65 -7.00
CA ILE A 74 -11.25 -10.74 -5.92
C ILE A 74 -10.60 -11.50 -4.75
N GLN A 75 -11.11 -12.68 -4.40
CA GLN A 75 -10.57 -13.49 -3.30
C GLN A 75 -9.16 -13.99 -3.61
N LEU A 76 -8.93 -14.46 -4.83
CA LEU A 76 -7.61 -14.88 -5.29
C LEU A 76 -6.63 -13.70 -5.35
N MET A 77 -7.05 -12.54 -5.86
CA MET A 77 -6.24 -11.32 -5.88
C MET A 77 -5.79 -10.93 -4.46
N ASN A 78 -6.72 -10.90 -3.51
CA ASN A 78 -6.42 -10.58 -2.11
C ASN A 78 -5.46 -11.60 -1.48
N ALA A 79 -5.68 -12.89 -1.73
CA ALA A 79 -4.83 -13.97 -1.22
C ALA A 79 -3.42 -13.90 -1.81
N LEU A 80 -3.30 -13.68 -3.13
CA LEU A 80 -2.04 -13.52 -3.85
C LEU A 80 -1.24 -12.36 -3.27
N VAL A 81 -1.83 -11.16 -3.15
CA VAL A 81 -1.14 -9.96 -2.66
C VAL A 81 -0.63 -10.18 -1.24
N LEU A 82 -1.47 -10.68 -0.33
CA LEU A 82 -1.06 -10.94 1.05
C LEU A 82 0.02 -12.03 1.13
N TYR A 83 -0.11 -13.09 0.34
CA TYR A 83 0.87 -14.17 0.31
C TYR A 83 2.23 -13.69 -0.21
N VAL A 84 2.28 -13.02 -1.36
CA VAL A 84 3.52 -12.48 -1.92
C VAL A 84 4.19 -11.51 -0.95
N GLY A 85 3.43 -10.60 -0.33
CA GLY A 85 3.99 -9.68 0.66
C GLY A 85 4.53 -10.37 1.92
N THR A 86 3.84 -11.39 2.44
CA THR A 86 4.33 -12.15 3.60
C THR A 86 5.59 -12.96 3.28
N GLN A 87 5.67 -13.58 2.10
CA GLN A 87 6.87 -14.26 1.62
C GLN A 87 8.03 -13.28 1.43
N ALA A 88 7.77 -12.08 0.90
CA ALA A 88 8.78 -11.05 0.71
C ALA A 88 9.37 -10.58 2.04
N ILE A 89 8.52 -10.31 3.04
CA ILE A 89 8.96 -9.93 4.39
C ILE A 89 9.83 -11.03 5.00
N ALA A 90 9.43 -12.30 4.88
CA ALA A 90 10.20 -13.42 5.39
C ALA A 90 11.56 -13.56 4.68
N PHE A 91 11.59 -13.40 3.35
CA PHE A 91 12.79 -13.44 2.53
C PHE A 91 13.79 -12.31 2.85
N ILE A 92 13.30 -11.08 3.05
CA ILE A 92 14.16 -9.95 3.43
C ILE A 92 14.78 -10.18 4.82
N ARG A 93 13.99 -10.70 5.75
CA ARG A 93 14.45 -11.00 7.13
C ARG A 93 15.44 -12.16 7.18
N SER A 94 15.28 -13.19 6.34
CA SER A 94 16.23 -14.30 6.30
C SER A 94 17.62 -13.87 5.81
N LYS A 95 17.71 -12.73 5.11
CA LYS A 95 18.97 -12.06 4.74
C LYS A 95 19.51 -11.10 5.80
N GLY A 96 18.87 -11.00 6.97
CA GLY A 96 19.28 -10.08 8.04
C GLY A 96 18.91 -8.62 7.78
N HIS A 97 18.00 -8.34 6.85
CA HIS A 97 17.55 -6.98 6.53
C HIS A 97 16.12 -6.73 7.03
N THR A 98 15.76 -5.45 7.11
CA THR A 98 14.38 -4.99 7.38
C THR A 98 13.76 -4.46 6.08
N PRO A 99 12.46 -4.71 5.83
CA PRO A 99 11.79 -4.12 4.66
C PRO A 99 11.90 -2.60 4.65
N ASN A 100 12.31 -2.05 3.51
CA ASN A 100 12.37 -0.63 3.15
C ASN A 100 12.41 -0.51 1.62
N MET A 101 12.32 0.72 1.08
CA MET A 101 12.29 0.99 -0.36
C MET A 101 13.39 0.27 -1.18
N SER A 102 14.61 0.20 -0.66
CA SER A 102 15.73 -0.45 -1.37
C SER A 102 15.69 -1.98 -1.30
N THR A 103 15.28 -2.54 -0.17
CA THR A 103 15.27 -4.01 0.07
C THR A 103 14.08 -4.74 -0.55
N ILE A 104 12.96 -4.04 -0.78
CA ILE A 104 11.79 -4.62 -1.45
C ILE A 104 11.97 -4.67 -2.96
N ALA A 105 12.79 -3.76 -3.51
CA ALA A 105 13.07 -3.63 -4.93
C ALA A 105 13.82 -4.84 -5.49
N HIS A 106 13.77 -4.98 -6.82
CA HIS A 106 14.53 -5.98 -7.59
C HIS A 106 14.44 -7.43 -7.07
N SER A 107 13.26 -7.82 -6.59
CA SER A 107 12.97 -9.17 -6.08
C SER A 107 11.86 -9.84 -6.87
N ALA A 108 11.82 -11.18 -6.90
CA ALA A 108 10.73 -11.93 -7.54
C ALA A 108 9.33 -11.51 -7.04
N HIS A 109 9.24 -11.10 -5.77
CA HIS A 109 8.02 -10.59 -5.15
C HIS A 109 7.58 -9.25 -5.76
N MET A 110 8.53 -8.33 -5.99
CA MET A 110 8.25 -7.04 -6.60
C MET A 110 8.01 -7.17 -8.11
N ASP A 111 8.66 -8.11 -8.79
CA ASP A 111 8.39 -8.40 -10.21
C ASP A 111 6.91 -8.75 -10.43
N ILE A 112 6.33 -9.54 -9.53
CA ILE A 112 4.89 -9.85 -9.54
C ILE A 112 4.05 -8.58 -9.42
N PHE A 113 4.36 -7.71 -8.45
CA PHE A 113 3.59 -6.49 -8.23
C PHE A 113 3.74 -5.46 -9.34
N GLN A 114 4.94 -5.27 -9.89
CA GLN A 114 5.16 -4.40 -11.04
C GLN A 114 4.44 -4.94 -12.27
N ASN A 115 4.51 -6.25 -12.52
CA ASN A 115 3.77 -6.87 -13.63
C ASN A 115 2.26 -6.68 -13.48
N LEU A 116 1.70 -6.93 -12.29
CA LEU A 116 0.26 -6.69 -12.04
C LEU A 116 -0.12 -5.21 -12.21
N ALA A 117 0.74 -4.27 -11.79
CA ALA A 117 0.47 -2.86 -11.98
C ALA A 117 0.42 -2.46 -13.46
N VAL A 118 1.26 -3.05 -14.30
CA VAL A 118 1.34 -2.70 -15.74
C VAL A 118 0.33 -3.48 -16.59
N ASP A 119 0.25 -4.80 -16.41
CA ASP A 119 -0.45 -5.71 -17.32
C ASP A 119 -1.96 -5.83 -17.06
N LEU A 120 -2.40 -5.51 -15.84
CA LEU A 120 -3.83 -5.43 -15.54
C LEU A 120 -4.47 -4.18 -16.18
N ASP A 121 -5.72 -4.37 -16.61
CA ASP A 121 -6.59 -3.27 -17.00
C ASP A 121 -7.07 -2.45 -15.78
N THR A 122 -7.86 -1.41 -16.03
CA THR A 122 -8.35 -0.48 -15.01
C THR A 122 -9.05 -1.19 -13.85
N GLU A 123 -9.90 -2.19 -14.13
CA GLU A 123 -10.63 -2.97 -13.11
C GLU A 123 -9.67 -3.83 -12.28
N GLY A 124 -8.79 -4.59 -12.94
CA GLY A 124 -7.83 -5.46 -12.25
C GLY A 124 -6.86 -4.65 -11.39
N ARG A 125 -6.33 -3.54 -11.92
CA ARG A 125 -5.40 -2.67 -11.20
C ARG A 125 -6.08 -2.00 -10.01
N TYR A 126 -7.35 -1.58 -10.13
CA TYR A 126 -8.12 -1.08 -9.00
C TYR A 126 -8.27 -2.12 -7.87
N LEU A 127 -8.60 -3.37 -8.20
CA LEU A 127 -8.71 -4.46 -7.24
C LEU A 127 -7.37 -4.81 -6.59
N PHE A 128 -6.30 -4.83 -7.38
CA PHE A 128 -4.92 -5.08 -6.93
C PHE A 128 -4.45 -4.01 -5.94
N VAL A 129 -4.59 -2.73 -6.27
CA VAL A 129 -4.22 -1.61 -5.40
C VAL A 129 -5.08 -1.64 -4.12
N ASN A 130 -6.37 -1.96 -4.22
CA ASN A 130 -7.22 -2.16 -3.04
C ASN A 130 -6.75 -3.31 -2.14
N ALA A 131 -6.30 -4.43 -2.73
CA ALA A 131 -5.75 -5.56 -2.00
C ALA A 131 -4.49 -5.18 -1.19
N ILE A 132 -3.64 -4.31 -1.76
CA ILE A 132 -2.49 -3.73 -1.05
C ILE A 132 -2.96 -2.76 0.05
N ALA A 133 -3.85 -1.83 -0.29
CA ALA A 133 -4.35 -0.81 0.63
C ALA A 133 -5.06 -1.41 1.86
N ASN A 134 -5.68 -2.59 1.73
CA ASN A 134 -6.26 -3.34 2.85
C ASN A 134 -5.24 -3.71 3.94
N GLN A 135 -3.95 -3.72 3.62
CA GLN A 135 -2.88 -4.04 4.57
C GLN A 135 -2.33 -2.80 5.31
N LEU A 136 -2.72 -1.59 4.89
CA LEU A 136 -2.35 -0.33 5.52
C LEU A 136 -3.20 -0.08 6.78
N ARG A 137 -2.77 -0.62 7.93
CA ARG A 137 -3.57 -0.68 9.17
C ARG A 137 -2.83 0.00 10.32
N TYR A 138 -2.70 -0.62 11.49
CA TYR A 138 -1.87 -0.14 12.59
C TYR A 138 -0.38 -0.44 12.31
N PRO A 139 0.60 0.13 13.05
CA PRO A 139 2.01 -0.19 12.86
C PRO A 139 2.30 -1.69 13.03
N ASN A 140 2.69 -2.35 11.94
CA ASN A 140 3.11 -3.74 11.89
C ASN A 140 3.92 -3.97 10.61
N SER A 141 4.56 -5.13 10.50
CA SER A 141 5.44 -5.42 9.36
C SER A 141 4.74 -5.47 8.01
N HIS A 142 3.48 -5.89 7.95
CA HIS A 142 2.71 -5.89 6.70
C HIS A 142 2.41 -4.46 6.29
N THR A 143 1.89 -3.65 7.22
CA THR A 143 1.60 -2.24 6.97
C THR A 143 2.83 -1.49 6.47
N HIS A 144 4.00 -1.70 7.07
CA HIS A 144 5.23 -1.09 6.60
C HIS A 144 5.62 -1.57 5.19
N TYR A 145 5.65 -2.89 4.96
CA TYR A 145 6.01 -3.45 3.65
C TYR A 145 5.08 -2.97 2.53
N PHE A 146 3.77 -3.00 2.75
CA PHE A 146 2.78 -2.59 1.76
C PHE A 146 2.72 -1.06 1.56
N SER A 147 3.07 -0.28 2.59
CA SER A 147 3.28 1.17 2.44
C SER A 147 4.45 1.44 1.49
N CYS A 148 5.62 0.83 1.74
CA CYS A 148 6.77 0.94 0.85
C CYS A 148 6.46 0.41 -0.56
N THR A 149 5.67 -0.67 -0.68
CA THR A 149 5.28 -1.24 -1.97
C THR A 149 4.45 -0.24 -2.80
N LEU A 150 3.44 0.40 -2.22
CA LEU A 150 2.64 1.39 -2.95
C LEU A 150 3.47 2.60 -3.37
N LEU A 151 4.31 3.11 -2.48
CA LEU A 151 5.18 4.24 -2.77
C LEU A 151 6.20 3.90 -3.87
N TYR A 152 6.75 2.69 -3.84
CA TYR A 152 7.64 2.19 -4.89
C TYR A 152 6.93 2.06 -6.24
N LEU A 153 5.73 1.47 -6.25
CA LEU A 153 4.93 1.36 -7.48
C LEU A 153 4.54 2.73 -8.05
N PHE A 154 4.30 3.73 -7.20
CA PHE A 154 4.05 5.10 -7.64
C PHE A 154 5.30 5.75 -8.25
N ALA A 155 6.46 5.58 -7.61
CA ALA A 155 7.73 6.15 -8.07
C ALA A 155 8.22 5.53 -9.39
N GLU A 156 8.07 4.21 -9.54
CA GLU A 156 8.55 3.45 -10.70
C GLU A 156 7.48 3.28 -11.80
N ALA A 157 6.34 3.97 -11.68
CA ALA A 157 5.28 3.91 -12.67
C ALA A 157 5.72 4.58 -13.99
N ASN A 158 5.64 3.82 -15.09
CA ASN A 158 5.91 4.33 -16.43
C ASN A 158 4.72 5.11 -17.05
N THR A 159 3.56 5.12 -16.40
CA THR A 159 2.35 5.79 -16.89
C THR A 159 1.62 6.48 -15.74
N GLU A 160 1.12 7.69 -15.98
CA GLU A 160 0.33 8.44 -14.99
C GLU A 160 -0.94 7.68 -14.58
N ALA A 161 -1.50 6.84 -15.43
CA ALA A 161 -2.68 6.04 -15.10
C ALA A 161 -2.47 5.11 -13.89
N ILE A 162 -1.25 4.64 -13.63
CA ILE A 162 -0.94 3.84 -12.43
C ILE A 162 -0.89 4.76 -11.19
N GLN A 163 -0.24 5.93 -11.32
CA GLN A 163 -0.11 6.92 -10.26
C GLN A 163 -1.46 7.50 -9.84
N GLU A 164 -2.31 7.83 -10.81
CA GLU A 164 -3.68 8.27 -10.62
C GLU A 164 -4.49 7.21 -9.87
N GLN A 165 -4.42 5.94 -10.29
CA GLN A 165 -5.17 4.86 -9.61
C GLN A 165 -4.71 4.62 -8.18
N ILE A 166 -3.40 4.63 -7.91
CA ILE A 166 -2.87 4.55 -6.54
C ILE A 166 -3.43 5.71 -5.71
N THR A 167 -3.36 6.93 -6.24
CA THR A 167 -3.86 8.14 -5.57
C THR A 167 -5.36 8.04 -5.30
N ARG A 168 -6.15 7.60 -6.29
CA ARG A 168 -7.61 7.43 -6.17
C ARG A 168 -7.98 6.44 -5.07
N VAL A 169 -7.31 5.29 -4.98
CA VAL A 169 -7.59 4.28 -3.94
C VAL A 169 -7.24 4.78 -2.54
N LEU A 170 -6.15 5.54 -2.40
CA LEU A 170 -5.82 6.16 -1.12
C LEU A 170 -6.83 7.25 -0.75
N LEU A 171 -7.19 8.09 -1.73
CA LEU A 171 -8.08 9.23 -1.54
C LEU A 171 -9.51 8.81 -1.19
N GLU A 172 -10.10 7.85 -1.91
CA GLU A 172 -11.47 7.37 -1.65
C GLU A 172 -11.65 6.80 -0.23
N ARG A 173 -10.57 6.29 0.36
CA ARG A 173 -10.53 5.80 1.75
C ARG A 173 -10.31 6.91 2.79
N LEU A 174 -9.90 8.11 2.37
CA LEU A 174 -9.63 9.27 3.23
C LEU A 174 -10.76 10.32 3.19
N ILE A 175 -11.54 10.38 2.10
CA ILE A 175 -12.69 11.30 2.01
C ILE A 175 -13.87 10.90 2.89
N VAL A 176 -13.93 9.64 3.32
CA VAL A 176 -14.99 9.14 4.20
C VAL A 176 -14.81 9.63 5.64
N ASN A 177 -15.90 9.61 6.41
CA ASN A 177 -15.86 9.97 7.82
C ASN A 177 -14.88 9.07 8.60
N ARG A 178 -14.27 9.66 9.62
CA ARG A 178 -13.38 8.95 10.57
C ARG A 178 -14.06 7.73 11.20
N PRO A 179 -13.31 6.70 11.62
CA PRO A 179 -11.85 6.63 11.72
C PRO A 179 -11.13 6.25 10.42
N HIS A 180 -9.88 6.71 10.26
CA HIS A 180 -8.99 6.31 9.17
C HIS A 180 -7.88 5.37 9.66
N PRO A 181 -7.46 4.35 8.87
CA PRO A 181 -6.33 3.51 9.23
C PRO A 181 -5.01 4.29 9.32
N TRP A 182 -4.20 4.01 10.34
CA TRP A 182 -2.93 4.70 10.59
C TRP A 182 -1.97 4.62 9.39
N GLY A 183 -1.75 3.42 8.84
CA GLY A 183 -0.84 3.17 7.73
C GLY A 183 -1.33 3.79 6.43
N LEU A 184 -2.65 3.98 6.27
CA LEU A 184 -3.23 4.67 5.13
C LEU A 184 -2.82 6.15 5.17
N LEU A 185 -2.99 6.80 6.33
CA LEU A 185 -2.57 8.18 6.55
C LEU A 185 -1.06 8.34 6.36
N ILE A 186 -0.24 7.46 6.95
CA ILE A 186 1.22 7.49 6.80
C ILE A 186 1.63 7.42 5.32
N THR A 187 1.08 6.45 4.58
CA THR A 187 1.42 6.26 3.16
C THR A 187 1.02 7.46 2.33
N PHE A 188 -0.18 8.00 2.56
CA PHE A 188 -0.67 9.17 1.83
C PHE A 188 0.12 10.45 2.17
N VAL A 189 0.43 10.67 3.45
CA VAL A 189 1.23 11.81 3.92
C VAL A 189 2.65 11.75 3.32
N GLU A 190 3.27 10.57 3.32
CA GLU A 190 4.58 10.38 2.69
C GLU A 190 4.54 10.70 1.18
N LEU A 191 3.52 10.21 0.48
CA LEU A 191 3.33 10.46 -0.95
C LEU A 191 3.25 11.95 -1.29
N ILE A 192 2.48 12.74 -0.52
CA ILE A 192 2.25 14.16 -0.82
C ILE A 192 3.36 15.09 -0.27
N LYS A 193 4.11 14.65 0.75
CA LYS A 193 5.15 15.49 1.40
C LYS A 193 6.54 15.25 0.83
N ASN A 194 6.87 14.03 0.46
CA ASN A 194 8.21 13.71 0.00
C ASN A 194 8.37 14.19 -1.46
N PRO A 195 9.26 15.17 -1.71
CA PRO A 195 9.41 15.77 -3.04
C PRO A 195 9.90 14.78 -4.10
N THR A 196 10.47 13.64 -3.70
CA THR A 196 10.91 12.58 -4.62
C THR A 196 9.76 12.04 -5.49
N TYR A 197 8.54 11.98 -4.97
CA TYR A 197 7.38 11.50 -5.74
C TYR A 197 6.81 12.55 -6.70
N LYS A 198 7.23 13.82 -6.55
CA LYS A 198 6.74 14.95 -7.35
C LYS A 198 5.20 14.99 -7.46
N PHE A 199 4.51 14.60 -6.38
CA PHE A 199 3.07 14.37 -6.39
C PHE A 199 2.28 15.54 -6.99
N TRP A 200 2.58 16.76 -6.55
CA TRP A 200 1.91 17.99 -6.98
C TRP A 200 2.24 18.45 -8.40
N THR A 201 3.13 17.77 -9.13
CA THR A 201 3.46 18.13 -10.51
C THR A 201 2.69 17.31 -11.54
N HIS A 202 2.00 16.25 -11.14
CA HIS A 202 1.25 15.37 -12.06
C HIS A 202 -0.06 16.01 -12.51
N GLU A 203 -0.46 15.77 -13.76
CA GLU A 203 -1.65 16.41 -14.35
C GLU A 203 -2.95 16.00 -13.66
N PHE A 204 -3.06 14.73 -13.24
CA PHE A 204 -4.27 14.22 -12.59
C PHE A 204 -4.58 14.90 -11.24
N VAL A 205 -3.60 15.52 -10.59
CA VAL A 205 -3.80 16.29 -9.35
C VAL A 205 -4.51 17.63 -9.61
N HIS A 206 -4.34 18.16 -10.83
CA HIS A 206 -4.88 19.44 -11.29
C HIS A 206 -6.04 19.30 -12.26
N CYS A 207 -6.61 18.09 -12.40
CA CYS A 207 -7.63 17.81 -13.40
C CYS A 207 -8.95 18.56 -13.17
N ALA A 208 -9.23 18.96 -11.92
CA ALA A 208 -10.39 19.76 -11.55
C ALA A 208 -10.11 20.58 -10.27
N PRO A 209 -10.61 21.83 -10.15
CA PRO A 209 -10.43 22.66 -8.96
C PRO A 209 -10.93 22.00 -7.66
N GLU A 210 -11.97 21.15 -7.75
CA GLU A 210 -12.52 20.41 -6.62
C GLU A 210 -11.54 19.35 -6.09
N ILE A 211 -10.83 18.68 -7.00
CA ILE A 211 -9.83 17.65 -6.67
C ILE A 211 -8.61 18.29 -6.03
N GLU A 212 -8.13 19.41 -6.56
CA GLU A 212 -7.03 20.18 -5.99
C GLU A 212 -7.36 20.66 -4.57
N LYS A 213 -8.54 21.29 -4.39
CA LYS A 213 -9.03 21.72 -3.07
C LYS A 213 -9.18 20.56 -2.09
N LEU A 214 -9.59 19.38 -2.56
CA LEU A 214 -9.71 18.18 -1.75
C LEU A 214 -8.33 17.72 -1.25
N PHE A 215 -7.35 17.64 -2.14
CA PHE A 215 -5.97 17.31 -1.77
C PHE A 215 -5.39 18.31 -0.78
N GLU A 216 -5.57 19.60 -1.02
CA GLU A 216 -5.15 20.64 -0.07
C GLU A 216 -5.86 20.53 1.28
N SER A 217 -7.16 20.20 1.29
CA SER A 217 -7.94 20.04 2.53
C SER A 217 -7.42 18.87 3.36
N ILE A 218 -7.16 17.73 2.71
CA ILE A 218 -6.57 16.57 3.38
C ILE A 218 -5.15 16.88 3.83
N ALA A 219 -4.34 17.52 2.98
CA ALA A 219 -2.99 17.96 3.35
C ALA A 219 -3.04 18.87 4.58
N ARG A 220 -3.91 19.90 4.61
CA ARG A 220 -4.09 20.80 5.76
C ARG A 220 -4.56 20.05 7.01
N SER A 221 -5.54 19.15 6.89
CA SER A 221 -6.04 18.31 7.99
C SER A 221 -4.94 17.39 8.56
N CYS A 222 -4.05 16.92 7.69
CA CYS A 222 -2.90 16.10 8.03
C CYS A 222 -1.66 16.92 8.47
N MET A 223 -1.58 18.21 8.15
CA MET A 223 -0.41 19.06 8.41
C MET A 223 -0.63 20.03 9.57
N VAL A 224 -1.88 20.30 9.93
CA VAL A 224 -2.24 21.30 10.94
C VAL A 224 -3.18 20.67 11.97
N GLN A 225 -2.64 20.35 13.14
CA GLN A 225 -3.40 20.57 14.37
C GLN A 225 -2.71 21.65 15.19
N LYS A 226 -3.51 22.67 15.51
CA LYS A 226 -3.22 23.75 16.45
C LYS A 226 -2.51 23.17 17.68
N GLN A 227 -1.44 23.84 18.10
CA GLN A 227 -1.00 23.82 19.48
C GLN A 227 -2.24 24.11 20.35
N VAL A 228 -2.84 23.08 20.93
CA VAL A 228 -3.75 23.27 22.06
C VAL A 228 -2.81 23.58 23.22
N GLN A 229 -2.52 24.87 23.41
CA GLN A 229 -1.93 25.33 24.66
C GLN A 229 -2.91 24.93 25.78
N PRO A 230 -2.45 24.25 26.84
CA PRO A 230 -3.29 24.02 27.99
C PRO A 230 -3.70 25.39 28.55
N THR A 231 -5.01 25.62 28.64
CA THR A 231 -5.58 26.76 29.35
C THR A 231 -5.03 26.75 30.78
N PRO A 232 -4.37 27.82 31.27
CA PRO A 232 -3.94 27.85 32.66
C PRO A 232 -5.18 27.82 33.56
N GLU A 233 -5.22 26.88 34.50
CA GLU A 233 -6.23 26.83 35.55
C GLU A 233 -6.15 28.14 36.37
N PRO A 234 -7.29 28.74 36.76
CA PRO A 234 -7.26 29.91 37.61
C PRO A 234 -6.80 29.50 39.02
N GLU A 235 -5.65 30.02 39.45
CA GLU A 235 -5.19 29.93 40.84
C GLU A 235 -6.27 30.52 41.76
N ILE A 236 -6.75 29.69 42.69
CA ILE A 236 -7.66 30.10 43.76
C ILE A 236 -6.79 30.76 44.84
N PRO A 237 -6.99 32.05 45.18
CA PRO A 237 -6.26 32.68 46.26
C PRO A 237 -6.69 32.13 47.62
N GLU A 238 -5.72 31.86 48.51
CA GLU A 238 -5.93 31.49 49.92
C GLU A 238 -6.70 32.54 50.74
#